data_AF-A0A2P6RAJ6-F1
#
_entry.id   AF-A0A2P6RAJ6-F1
#
_cell.length_a   1.000
_cell.length_b   1.000
_cell.length_c   1.000
_cell.angle_alpha   90.00
_cell.angle_beta   90.00
_cell.angle_gamma   90.00
#
_symmetry.space_group_name_H-M   'P 1'
#
loop_
_entity.id
_entity.type
_entity.pdbx_description
1 polymer ?
#
loop_
_entity_poly.entity_id
_entity_poly.type
_entity_poly.pdbx_seq_one_letter_code
_entity_poly.pdbx_strand_id
1 'polypeptide(L)'
;MSRSLVLRNPIAFVLGLVLVCSFVILALTMLRLPDPTTTATTYHSHSDNKLLIGKFGEMMIKMLPEDLAFTVFIPSEKAFKRDLRLDPTDSFVGEKMNDTYAMVSRVLGFSAVRRSIGSETVAFGKEFHGRLVVNGVRSERVDLRRKGSLVHVMDGVLMDAEFQQSVQYDGEED
;
A
#
# COMPACT_ATOMS: atom_id res chain seq x y z
N MET A 1 -47.61 29.76 -3.25
CA MET A 1 -47.80 28.42 -2.63
C MET A 1 -48.45 27.48 -3.66
N SER A 2 -47.66 26.79 -4.47
CA SER A 2 -48.14 25.85 -5.50
C SER A 2 -48.08 24.41 -5.00
N ARG A 3 -49.05 24.02 -4.17
CA ARG A 3 -49.23 22.64 -3.70
C ARG A 3 -50.24 21.89 -4.59
N SER A 4 -49.94 21.64 -5.86
CA SER A 4 -50.95 21.00 -6.73
C SER A 4 -50.48 20.15 -7.92
N LEU A 5 -49.26 19.60 -7.92
CA LEU A 5 -48.84 18.68 -8.99
C LEU A 5 -48.46 17.27 -8.53
N VAL A 6 -48.38 17.01 -7.22
CA VAL A 6 -47.77 15.78 -6.69
C VAL A 6 -48.74 14.59 -6.55
N LEU A 7 -50.06 14.79 -6.60
CA LEU A 7 -51.05 13.71 -6.39
C LEU A 7 -52.01 13.54 -7.58
N ARG A 8 -51.51 13.06 -8.71
CA ARG A 8 -52.41 12.52 -9.77
C ARG A 8 -52.12 11.07 -10.14
N ASN A 9 -50.88 10.60 -9.96
CA ASN A 9 -50.47 9.23 -10.27
C ASN A 9 -49.52 8.72 -9.18
N PRO A 10 -49.97 7.87 -8.24
CA PRO A 10 -49.11 7.36 -7.17
C PRO A 10 -47.93 6.54 -7.74
N ILE A 11 -48.15 5.87 -8.88
CA ILE A 11 -47.11 5.11 -9.59
C ILE A 11 -46.01 6.06 -10.13
N ALA A 12 -46.39 7.17 -10.75
CA ALA A 12 -45.43 8.15 -11.28
C ALA A 12 -44.67 8.86 -10.15
N PHE A 13 -45.33 9.09 -9.02
CA PHE A 13 -44.70 9.65 -7.82
C PHE A 13 -43.63 8.72 -7.24
N VAL A 14 -43.96 7.43 -7.09
CA VAL A 14 -43.00 6.41 -6.61
C VAL A 14 -41.83 6.26 -7.59
N LEU A 15 -42.10 6.21 -8.91
CA LEU A 15 -41.05 6.16 -9.94
C LEU A 15 -40.13 7.39 -9.89
N GLY A 16 -40.70 8.59 -9.71
CA GLY A 16 -39.94 9.82 -9.55
C GLY A 16 -39.05 9.79 -8.30
N LEU A 17 -39.59 9.32 -7.16
CA LEU A 17 -38.82 9.15 -5.92
C LEU A 17 -37.67 8.15 -6.09
N VAL A 18 -37.91 7.00 -6.73
CA VAL A 18 -36.87 5.99 -6.98
C VAL A 18 -35.78 6.55 -7.88
N LEU A 19 -36.14 7.29 -8.95
CA LEU A 19 -35.17 7.93 -9.84
C LEU A 19 -34.36 9.03 -9.16
N VAL A 20 -34.99 9.85 -8.32
CA VAL A 20 -34.28 10.87 -7.55
C VAL A 20 -33.36 10.23 -6.51
N CYS A 21 -33.83 9.24 -5.78
CA CYS A 21 -33.00 8.49 -4.82
C CYS A 21 -31.84 7.78 -5.51
N SER A 22 -32.05 7.15 -6.67
CA SER A 22 -30.98 6.48 -7.40
C SER A 22 -29.96 7.49 -7.94
N PHE A 23 -30.40 8.64 -8.46
CA PHE A 23 -29.50 9.72 -8.86
C PHE A 23 -28.72 10.29 -7.67
N VAL A 24 -29.35 10.47 -6.51
CA VAL A 24 -28.67 10.94 -5.29
C VAL A 24 -27.66 9.91 -4.81
N ILE A 25 -27.99 8.62 -4.81
CA ILE A 25 -27.04 7.55 -4.47
C ILE A 25 -25.89 7.55 -5.48
N LEU A 26 -26.18 7.59 -6.78
CA LEU A 26 -25.15 7.61 -7.83
C LEU A 26 -24.27 8.86 -7.73
N ALA A 27 -24.87 10.02 -7.44
CA ALA A 27 -24.17 11.25 -7.16
C ALA A 27 -23.32 11.14 -5.89
N LEU A 28 -23.82 10.62 -4.77
CA LEU A 28 -23.02 10.40 -3.55
C LEU A 28 -21.91 9.36 -3.73
N THR A 29 -22.11 8.39 -4.64
CA THR A 29 -21.11 7.37 -4.97
C THR A 29 -20.00 7.96 -5.86
N MET A 30 -20.35 8.82 -6.82
CA MET A 30 -19.41 9.54 -7.70
C MET A 30 -18.81 10.78 -7.03
N LEU A 31 -19.52 11.40 -6.09
CA LEU A 31 -19.16 12.55 -5.26
C LEU A 31 -18.68 12.10 -3.88
N ARG A 32 -18.22 10.83 -3.75
CA ARG A 32 -17.17 10.55 -2.79
C ARG A 32 -15.95 11.33 -3.24
N LEU A 33 -15.88 12.57 -2.75
CA LEU A 33 -14.72 13.42 -2.84
C LEU A 33 -13.48 12.58 -2.51
N PRO A 34 -12.36 12.72 -3.24
CA PRO A 34 -11.08 12.47 -2.63
C PRO A 34 -11.02 13.36 -1.38
N ASP A 35 -10.78 12.77 -0.21
CA ASP A 35 -10.65 13.50 1.04
C ASP A 35 -9.73 14.72 0.81
N PRO A 36 -10.11 15.94 1.26
CA PRO A 36 -9.22 17.08 1.21
C PRO A 36 -8.15 16.91 2.29
N THR A 37 -7.26 15.93 2.11
CA THR A 37 -5.96 15.96 2.75
C THR A 37 -5.12 16.93 1.94
N THR A 38 -5.05 18.15 2.46
CA THR A 38 -4.10 19.20 2.10
C THR A 38 -2.80 18.61 1.57
N THR A 39 -2.49 18.81 0.29
CA THR A 39 -1.11 18.97 -0.19
C THR A 39 -1.13 19.69 -1.54
N ALA A 40 -1.03 21.01 -1.46
CA ALA A 40 -0.43 21.78 -2.54
C ALA A 40 1.07 21.40 -2.60
N THR A 41 1.45 20.40 -3.39
CA THR A 41 2.84 20.17 -3.84
C THR A 41 2.88 19.10 -4.95
N THR A 42 2.39 19.42 -6.14
CA THR A 42 2.33 18.48 -7.27
C THR A 42 3.65 18.35 -8.05
N TYR A 43 4.75 19.03 -7.67
CA TYR A 43 6.03 18.90 -8.39
C TYR A 43 7.25 18.48 -7.55
N HIS A 44 7.13 18.33 -6.22
CA HIS A 44 8.23 17.86 -5.35
C HIS A 44 8.06 16.41 -4.82
N SER A 45 6.87 15.81 -4.94
CA SER A 45 6.54 14.53 -4.29
C SER A 45 7.17 13.28 -4.95
N HIS A 46 7.62 13.35 -6.21
CA HIS A 46 8.13 12.15 -6.88
C HIS A 46 9.54 11.76 -6.44
N SER A 47 10.45 12.75 -6.30
CA SER A 47 11.83 12.52 -5.84
C SER A 47 11.91 12.12 -4.37
N ASP A 48 11.13 12.78 -3.52
CA ASP A 48 11.20 12.59 -2.08
C ASP A 48 10.74 11.18 -1.70
N ASN A 49 9.62 10.74 -2.26
CA ASN A 49 9.14 9.38 -2.04
C ASN A 49 10.07 8.30 -2.63
N LYS A 50 10.82 8.61 -3.71
CA LYS A 50 11.82 7.68 -4.26
C LYS A 50 12.99 7.50 -3.29
N LEU A 51 13.40 8.60 -2.66
CA LEU A 51 14.43 8.60 -1.61
C LEU A 51 13.94 7.87 -0.36
N LEU A 52 12.64 7.96 -0.03
CA LEU A 52 12.05 7.27 1.12
C LEU A 52 11.90 5.75 0.93
N ILE A 53 11.65 5.29 -0.29
CA ILE A 53 11.42 3.87 -0.61
C ILE A 53 12.74 3.12 -0.89
N GLY A 54 13.74 3.82 -1.43
CA GLY A 54 15.04 3.23 -1.76
C GLY A 54 15.05 2.36 -3.01
N LYS A 55 16.22 1.88 -3.42
CA LYS A 55 16.41 1.16 -4.69
C LYS A 55 15.67 -0.19 -4.73
N PHE A 56 15.72 -0.96 -3.65
CA PHE A 56 15.04 -2.26 -3.58
C PHE A 56 13.52 -2.10 -3.56
N GLY A 57 12.99 -1.11 -2.83
CA GLY A 57 11.56 -0.81 -2.86
C GLY A 57 11.08 -0.33 -4.23
N GLU A 58 11.87 0.47 -4.94
CA GLU A 58 11.56 0.86 -6.32
C GLU A 58 11.58 -0.34 -7.28
N MET A 59 12.47 -1.32 -7.05
CA MET A 59 12.43 -2.59 -7.78
C MET A 59 11.13 -3.35 -7.50
N MET A 60 10.72 -3.48 -6.23
CA MET A 60 9.45 -4.13 -5.86
C MET A 60 8.24 -3.47 -6.53
N ILE A 61 8.18 -2.13 -6.55
CA ILE A 61 7.07 -1.39 -7.17
C ILE A 61 7.02 -1.61 -8.69
N LYS A 62 8.17 -1.74 -9.35
CA LYS A 62 8.24 -2.03 -10.79
C LYS A 62 7.77 -3.45 -11.14
N MET A 63 7.82 -4.38 -10.19
CA MET A 63 7.31 -5.75 -10.36
C MET A 63 5.78 -5.83 -10.22
N LEU A 64 5.13 -4.80 -9.67
CA LEU A 64 3.67 -4.78 -9.52
C LEU A 64 2.98 -4.44 -10.85
N PRO A 65 1.79 -5.04 -11.11
CA PRO A 65 0.93 -4.60 -12.19
C PRO A 65 0.45 -3.16 -11.96
N GLU A 66 0.36 -2.36 -13.03
CA GLU A 66 0.04 -0.93 -12.95
C GLU A 66 -1.47 -0.64 -12.83
N ASP A 67 -2.31 -1.62 -13.14
CA ASP A 67 -3.76 -1.52 -13.24
C ASP A 67 -4.50 -1.96 -11.97
N LEU A 68 -3.77 -2.43 -10.95
CA LEU A 68 -4.33 -3.02 -9.75
C LEU A 68 -3.84 -2.34 -8.47
N ALA A 69 -4.78 -2.03 -7.58
CA ALA A 69 -4.48 -1.45 -6.28
C ALA A 69 -4.02 -2.54 -5.30
N PHE A 70 -2.72 -2.52 -4.95
CA PHE A 70 -2.17 -3.33 -3.87
C PHE A 70 -1.91 -2.49 -2.62
N THR A 71 -1.84 -3.16 -1.47
CA THR A 71 -1.08 -2.65 -0.33
C THR A 71 0.22 -3.41 -0.26
N VAL A 72 1.34 -2.71 -0.21
CA VAL A 72 2.67 -3.32 -0.21
C VAL A 72 3.48 -2.83 0.98
N PHE A 73 3.99 -3.79 1.75
CA PHE A 73 4.83 -3.58 2.92
C PHE A 73 6.30 -3.70 2.53
N ILE A 74 6.91 -2.60 2.11
CA ILE A 74 8.28 -2.57 1.59
C ILE A 74 9.26 -2.46 2.76
N PRO A 75 10.23 -3.37 2.92
CA PRO A 75 11.30 -3.19 3.90
C PRO A 75 12.15 -1.97 3.56
N SER A 76 12.59 -1.22 4.58
CA SER A 76 13.54 -0.13 4.38
C SER A 76 14.90 -0.67 3.91
N GLU A 77 15.74 0.16 3.28
CA GLU A 77 17.08 -0.27 2.84
C GLU A 77 17.93 -0.82 3.99
N LYS A 78 17.79 -0.26 5.20
CA LYS A 78 18.44 -0.80 6.39
C LYS A 78 17.92 -2.18 6.79
N ALA A 79 16.62 -2.46 6.59
CA ALA A 79 16.04 -3.78 6.86
C ALA A 79 16.53 -4.80 5.82
N PHE A 80 16.58 -4.43 4.53
CA PHE A 80 17.19 -5.26 3.49
C PHE A 80 18.66 -5.60 3.82
N LYS A 81 19.44 -4.60 4.23
CA LYS A 81 20.85 -4.80 4.59
C LYS A 81 21.02 -5.64 5.85
N ARG A 82 20.22 -5.39 6.88
CA ARG A 82 20.33 -6.07 8.18
C ARG A 82 19.81 -7.51 8.13
N ASP A 83 18.64 -7.71 7.53
CA ASP A 83 17.90 -8.96 7.63
C ASP A 83 18.19 -9.89 6.44
N LEU A 84 18.57 -9.35 5.29
CA LEU A 84 18.86 -10.12 4.06
C LEU A 84 20.29 -9.92 3.53
N ARG A 85 21.11 -9.09 4.19
CA ARG A 85 22.50 -8.77 3.77
C ARG A 85 22.60 -8.21 2.35
N LEU A 86 21.52 -7.59 1.86
CA LEU A 86 21.49 -6.94 0.54
C LEU A 86 21.92 -5.48 0.67
N ASP A 87 22.98 -5.10 -0.05
CA ASP A 87 23.48 -3.73 -0.09
C ASP A 87 23.21 -3.09 -1.47
N PRO A 88 22.56 -1.92 -1.54
CA PRO A 88 22.25 -1.26 -2.81
C PRO A 88 23.47 -0.84 -3.64
N THR A 89 24.68 -0.90 -3.09
CA THR A 89 25.94 -0.58 -3.77
C THR A 89 26.51 -1.77 -4.55
N ASP A 90 26.30 -3.01 -4.09
CA ASP A 90 26.90 -4.21 -4.69
C ASP A 90 25.87 -5.17 -5.32
N SER A 91 24.64 -5.14 -4.84
CA SER A 91 23.59 -6.13 -5.17
C SER A 91 23.01 -5.94 -6.57
N PHE A 92 23.35 -4.85 -7.26
CA PHE A 92 22.93 -4.56 -8.64
C PHE A 92 24.05 -4.78 -9.66
N VAL A 93 25.19 -5.38 -9.28
CA VAL A 93 26.37 -5.54 -10.15
C VAL A 93 26.58 -7.01 -10.52
N GLY A 94 26.73 -7.27 -11.82
CA GLY A 94 27.11 -8.59 -12.34
C GLY A 94 26.09 -9.69 -12.02
N GLU A 95 26.58 -10.90 -11.73
CA GLU A 95 25.74 -12.08 -11.48
C GLU A 95 24.90 -12.00 -10.19
N LYS A 96 25.32 -11.19 -9.20
CA LYS A 96 24.59 -10.95 -7.94
C LYS A 96 23.20 -10.34 -8.15
N MET A 97 22.94 -9.74 -9.31
CA MET A 97 21.64 -9.14 -9.63
C MET A 97 20.53 -10.20 -9.70
N ASN A 98 20.85 -11.42 -10.16
CA ASN A 98 19.87 -12.50 -10.25
C ASN A 98 19.45 -12.98 -8.85
N ASP A 99 20.41 -13.20 -7.97
CA ASP A 99 20.17 -13.58 -6.57
C ASP A 99 19.34 -12.50 -5.86
N THR A 100 19.73 -11.24 -6.05
CA THR A 100 19.01 -10.07 -5.53
C THR A 100 17.57 -10.04 -6.04
N TYR A 101 17.36 -10.24 -7.34
CA TYR A 101 16.04 -10.27 -7.94
C TYR A 101 15.19 -11.41 -7.37
N ALA A 102 15.76 -12.60 -7.18
CA ALA A 102 15.08 -13.74 -6.57
C ALA A 102 14.66 -13.45 -5.13
N MET A 103 15.57 -12.88 -4.33
CA MET A 103 15.31 -12.48 -2.94
C MET A 103 14.21 -11.42 -2.85
N VAL A 104 14.31 -10.35 -3.64
CA VAL A 104 13.31 -9.27 -3.68
C VAL A 104 11.95 -9.80 -4.15
N SER A 105 11.92 -10.69 -5.14
CA SER A 105 10.68 -11.33 -5.62
C SER A 105 10.03 -12.19 -4.52
N ARG A 106 10.83 -12.94 -3.76
CA ARG A 106 10.32 -13.74 -2.64
C ARG A 106 9.75 -12.85 -1.54
N VAL A 107 10.45 -11.78 -1.15
CA VAL A 107 9.94 -10.78 -0.20
C VAL A 107 8.63 -10.17 -0.68
N LEU A 108 8.54 -9.79 -1.97
CA LEU A 108 7.34 -9.22 -2.56
C LEU A 108 6.14 -10.17 -2.45
N GLY A 109 6.36 -11.47 -2.65
CA GLY A 109 5.33 -12.51 -2.51
C GLY A 109 4.64 -12.55 -1.14
N PHE A 110 5.35 -12.19 -0.07
CA PHE A 110 4.80 -12.09 1.29
C PHE A 110 4.31 -10.68 1.64
N SER A 111 4.89 -9.67 0.99
CA SER A 111 4.72 -8.26 1.35
C SER A 111 3.58 -7.55 0.61
N ALA A 112 3.08 -8.11 -0.49
CA ALA A 112 2.01 -7.53 -1.28
C ALA A 112 0.66 -8.20 -0.99
N VAL A 113 -0.35 -7.39 -0.67
CA VAL A 113 -1.72 -7.83 -0.43
C VAL A 113 -2.65 -7.20 -1.46
N ARG A 114 -3.48 -8.03 -2.11
CA ARG A 114 -4.47 -7.61 -3.11
C ARG A 114 -5.71 -6.98 -2.46
N ARG A 115 -5.50 -5.98 -1.59
CA ARG A 115 -6.54 -5.16 -0.98
C ARG A 115 -5.91 -3.85 -0.52
N SER A 116 -6.60 -2.72 -0.72
CA SER A 116 -6.17 -1.45 -0.13
C SER A 116 -6.45 -1.48 1.38
N ILE A 117 -5.40 -1.39 2.19
CA ILE A 117 -5.43 -1.40 3.65
C ILE A 117 -4.68 -0.14 4.11
N GLY A 118 -5.44 0.94 4.31
CA GLY A 118 -4.93 2.18 4.91
C GLY A 118 -4.60 1.98 6.38
N SER A 119 -3.68 2.75 6.94
CA SER A 119 -3.36 2.68 8.37
C SER A 119 -4.61 2.91 9.22
N GLU A 120 -5.51 3.82 8.82
CA GLU A 120 -6.78 4.07 9.52
C GLU A 120 -7.76 2.89 9.49
N THR A 121 -7.60 1.95 8.55
CA THR A 121 -8.44 0.75 8.45
C THR A 121 -7.89 -0.44 9.22
N VAL A 122 -6.66 -0.32 9.73
CA VAL A 122 -6.05 -1.34 10.55
C VAL A 122 -6.60 -1.18 11.97
N ALA A 123 -7.28 -2.21 12.48
CA ALA A 123 -7.85 -2.17 13.83
C ALA A 123 -6.78 -1.76 14.86
N PHE A 124 -7.16 -0.90 15.81
CA PHE A 124 -6.33 -0.33 16.90
C PHE A 124 -5.41 -1.35 17.63
N GLY A 125 -5.70 -2.65 17.56
CA GLY A 125 -4.86 -3.72 18.12
C GLY A 125 -3.61 -4.09 17.30
N LYS A 126 -3.47 -3.59 16.07
CA LYS A 126 -2.25 -3.73 15.25
C LYS A 126 -1.40 -2.46 15.22
N GLU A 127 -1.80 -1.42 15.94
CA GLU A 127 -0.99 -0.22 16.12
C GLU A 127 -0.29 -0.28 17.49
N PHE A 128 1.04 -0.20 17.48
CA PHE A 128 1.84 -0.14 18.71
C PHE A 128 2.45 1.25 18.82
N HIS A 129 2.10 1.99 19.88
CA HIS A 129 2.51 3.39 20.08
C HIS A 129 2.20 4.30 18.87
N GLY A 130 1.03 4.12 18.23
CA GLY A 130 0.62 4.94 17.08
C GLY A 130 1.38 4.64 15.79
N ARG A 131 2.02 3.47 15.68
CA ARG A 131 2.62 2.98 14.43
C ARG A 131 2.01 1.66 14.02
N LEU A 132 1.77 1.51 12.73
CA LEU A 132 1.34 0.26 12.11
C LEU A 132 2.36 -0.85 12.38
N VAL A 133 1.89 -1.98 12.91
CA VAL A 133 2.69 -3.19 13.10
C VAL A 133 2.07 -4.34 12.32
N VAL A 134 2.89 -5.00 11.52
CA VAL A 134 2.50 -6.17 10.72
C VAL A 134 3.43 -7.31 11.10
N ASN A 135 2.85 -8.40 11.62
CA ASN A 135 3.60 -9.59 12.07
C ASN A 135 4.81 -9.26 12.97
N GLY A 136 4.65 -8.32 13.91
CA GLY A 136 5.70 -7.88 14.82
C GLY A 136 6.70 -6.87 14.23
N VAL A 137 6.65 -6.60 12.92
CA VAL A 137 7.48 -5.59 12.27
C VAL A 137 6.77 -4.25 12.27
N ARG A 138 7.46 -3.21 12.75
CA ARG A 138 6.93 -1.85 12.82
C ARG A 138 7.10 -1.10 11.51
N SER A 139 6.16 -0.23 11.19
CA SER A 139 6.30 0.72 10.10
C SER A 139 7.18 1.91 10.48
N GLU A 140 7.88 2.42 9.48
CA GLU A 140 8.62 3.68 9.50
C GLU A 140 7.85 4.79 8.79
N ARG A 141 7.15 4.44 7.73
CA ARG A 141 6.26 5.31 6.94
C ARG A 141 5.03 4.52 6.55
N VAL A 142 3.89 5.19 6.52
CA VAL A 142 2.61 4.59 6.16
C VAL A 142 1.92 5.41 5.09
N ASP A 143 1.00 4.75 4.39
CA ASP A 143 0.05 5.37 3.47
C ASP A 143 0.65 6.15 2.29
N LEU A 144 1.84 5.73 1.81
CA LEU A 144 2.46 6.31 0.63
C LEU A 144 1.74 5.83 -0.63
N ARG A 145 1.37 6.72 -1.54
CA ARG A 145 0.72 6.34 -2.80
C ARG A 145 1.73 6.22 -3.94
N ARG A 146 1.77 5.05 -4.60
CA ARG A 146 2.63 4.76 -5.77
C ARG A 146 1.89 3.88 -6.79
N LYS A 147 1.81 4.33 -8.05
CA LYS A 147 1.15 3.60 -9.15
C LYS A 147 -0.24 3.02 -8.78
N GLY A 148 -1.07 3.81 -8.08
CA GLY A 148 -2.39 3.36 -7.61
C GLY A 148 -2.38 2.39 -6.43
N SER A 149 -1.21 1.92 -6.00
CA SER A 149 -1.00 1.09 -4.80
C SER A 149 -0.63 1.93 -3.58
N LEU A 150 -0.97 1.40 -2.41
CA LEU A 150 -0.59 1.92 -1.11
C LEU A 150 0.69 1.23 -0.64
N VAL A 151 1.63 2.01 -0.13
CA VAL A 151 2.97 1.54 0.25
C VAL A 151 3.24 1.94 1.69
N HIS A 152 3.61 0.96 2.50
CA HIS A 152 4.08 1.13 3.87
C HIS A 152 5.54 0.72 3.94
N VAL A 153 6.41 1.57 4.47
CA VAL A 153 7.83 1.24 4.66
C VAL A 153 8.01 0.63 6.04
N MET A 154 8.68 -0.53 6.11
CA MET A 154 8.79 -1.36 7.30
C MET A 154 10.23 -1.42 7.82
N ASP A 155 10.41 -1.40 9.14
CA ASP A 155 11.71 -1.52 9.84
C ASP A 155 12.16 -2.99 9.98
N GLY A 156 11.78 -3.83 9.03
CA GLY A 156 12.08 -5.26 9.02
C GLY A 156 11.48 -5.93 7.79
N VAL A 157 11.93 -7.14 7.51
CA VAL A 157 11.43 -7.92 6.37
C VAL A 157 10.32 -8.85 6.82
N LEU A 158 9.17 -8.78 6.15
CA LEU A 158 8.08 -9.74 6.34
C LEU A 158 8.41 -11.03 5.57
N MET A 159 8.49 -12.14 6.29
CA MET A 159 8.84 -13.45 5.74
C MET A 159 8.19 -14.57 6.54
N ASP A 160 8.10 -15.76 5.94
CA ASP A 160 7.75 -16.98 6.66
C ASP A 160 8.98 -17.60 7.35
N ALA A 161 8.73 -18.60 8.19
CA ALA A 161 9.80 -19.25 8.96
C ALA A 161 10.81 -19.99 8.07
N GLU A 162 10.36 -20.57 6.95
CA GLU A 162 11.23 -21.28 6.00
C GLU A 162 12.21 -20.31 5.34
N PHE A 163 11.71 -19.18 4.84
CA PHE A 163 12.55 -18.15 4.23
C PHE A 163 13.48 -17.53 5.28
N GLN A 164 12.98 -17.28 6.49
CA GLN A 164 13.82 -16.77 7.59
C GLN A 164 14.98 -17.72 7.92
N GLN A 165 14.76 -19.03 7.93
CA GLN A 165 15.83 -20.01 8.14
C GLN A 165 16.85 -19.99 6.99
N SER A 166 16.39 -19.86 5.74
CA SER A 166 17.28 -19.85 4.57
C SER A 166 18.24 -18.65 4.51
N VAL A 167 17.91 -17.56 5.22
CA VAL A 167 18.72 -16.33 5.26
C VAL A 167 19.43 -16.14 6.60
N GLN A 168 19.10 -16.98 7.60
CA GLN A 168 19.85 -17.05 8.84
C GLN A 168 21.25 -17.59 8.55
N TYR A 169 22.22 -17.02 9.26
CA TYR A 169 23.60 -17.43 9.15
C TYR A 169 23.92 -18.30 10.35
N ASP A 170 24.30 -19.54 10.08
CA ASP A 170 24.78 -20.50 11.07
C ASP A 170 26.22 -20.12 11.45
N GLY A 171 26.35 -19.03 12.21
CA GLY A 171 27.63 -18.58 12.76
C GLY A 171 28.01 -19.38 14.00
N GLU A 172 28.26 -20.69 13.85
CA GLU A 172 28.96 -21.52 14.82
C GLU A 172 29.96 -22.44 14.10
N GLU A 173 31.05 -21.85 13.61
CA GLU A 173 32.33 -22.54 13.51
C GLU A 173 33.32 -21.72 14.37
N ASP A 174 33.47 -22.11 15.64
CA ASP A 174 34.69 -21.92 16.45
C ASP A 174 34.74 -23.04 17.51
#